data_AF-A0A2S9FLZ0-F1
#
_entry.id   AF-A0A2S9FLZ0-F1
#
_cell.length_a   1.000
_cell.length_b   1.000
_cell.length_c   1.000
_cell.angle_alpha   90.00
_cell.angle_beta   90.00
_cell.angle_gamma   90.00
#
_symmetry.space_group_name_H-M   'P 1'
#
loop_
_entity.id
_entity.type
_entity.pdbx_description
1 polymer ?
#
loop_
_entity_poly.entity_id
_entity_poly.type
_entity_poly.pdbx_seq_one_letter_code
_entity_poly.pdbx_strand_id
1 'polypeptide(L)' 'FIVPIMHGAGVAAVVLLIVGGALYSIGGVLYALKWPNPWPTTFGHHEFFHACTAVAAICHYIAMWFAVF' A
#
# COMPACT_ATOMS: atom_id res chain seq x y z
N PHE A 1 9.49 -5.74 15.52
CA PHE A 1 8.56 -4.71 15.03
C PHE A 1 7.09 -5.14 15.08
N ILE A 2 6.71 -6.32 14.56
CA ILE A 2 5.30 -6.78 14.55
C ILE A 2 4.68 -6.92 15.95
N VAL A 3 5.34 -7.62 16.89
CA VAL A 3 4.80 -7.85 18.25
C VAL A 3 4.54 -6.53 19.00
N PRO A 4 5.47 -5.56 19.03
CA PRO A 4 5.19 -4.24 19.61
C PRO A 4 3.99 -3.51 18.99
N ILE A 5 3.85 -3.54 17.66
CA ILE A 5 2.73 -2.88 16.95
C ILE A 5 1.41 -3.58 17.27
N MET A 6 1.41 -4.92 17.34
CA MET A 6 0.21 -5.68 17.67
C MET A 6 -0.31 -5.39 19.07
N HIS A 7 0.59 -5.22 20.04
CA HIS A 7 0.21 -4.84 21.41
C HIS A 7 -0.17 -3.36 21.55
N GLY A 8 0.46 -2.47 20.79
CA GLY A 8 0.24 -1.02 20.90
C GLY A 8 -0.91 -0.48 20.04
N ALA A 9 -1.08 -0.99 18.83
CA ALA A 9 -2.05 -0.52 17.82
C ALA A 9 -3.02 -1.62 17.35
N GLY A 10 -2.91 -2.83 17.90
CA GLY A 10 -3.82 -3.93 17.61
C GLY A 10 -3.51 -4.68 16.31
N VAL A 11 -4.20 -5.82 16.14
CA VAL A 11 -4.06 -6.70 14.97
C VAL A 11 -4.51 -6.02 13.69
N ALA A 12 -5.54 -5.16 13.75
CA ALA A 12 -6.05 -4.43 12.59
C ALA A 12 -4.97 -3.53 11.96
N ALA A 13 -4.21 -2.79 12.78
CA ALA A 13 -3.10 -1.96 12.30
C ALA A 13 -2.01 -2.80 11.61
N VAL A 14 -1.66 -3.96 12.18
CA VAL A 14 -0.68 -4.87 11.58
C VAL A 14 -1.15 -5.35 10.19
N VAL A 15 -2.41 -5.76 10.07
CA VAL A 15 -2.99 -6.20 8.79
C VAL A 15 -2.97 -5.07 7.76
N LEU A 16 -3.38 -3.86 8.14
CA LEU A 16 -3.36 -2.70 7.25
C LEU A 16 -1.94 -2.36 6.76
N LEU A 17 -0.95 -2.44 7.64
CA LEU A 17 0.46 -2.21 7.27
C LEU A 17 0.99 -3.28 6.32
N ILE A 18 0.65 -4.55 6.54
CA ILE A 18 1.05 -5.65 5.66
C ILE A 18 0.38 -5.49 4.28
N VAL A 19 -0.93 -5.24 4.24
CA VAL A 19 -1.67 -5.05 2.99
C VAL A 19 -1.16 -3.82 2.24
N GLY A 20 -0.96 -2.69 2.93
CA GLY A 20 -0.41 -1.48 2.33
C GLY A 20 1.00 -1.70 1.76
N GLY A 21 1.88 -2.38 2.51
CA GLY A 21 3.22 -2.73 2.04
C GLY A 21 3.20 -3.66 0.82
N ALA A 22 2.28 -4.63 0.80
CA ALA A 22 2.11 -5.52 -0.36
C ALA A 22 1.63 -4.75 -1.59
N LEU A 23 0.64 -3.86 -1.46
CA LEU A 23 0.16 -3.02 -2.55
C LEU A 23 1.26 -2.09 -3.09
N TYR A 24 2.01 -1.42 -2.21
CA TYR A 24 3.15 -0.60 -2.60
C TYR A 24 4.17 -1.40 -3.42
N SER A 25 4.50 -2.60 -2.94
CA SER A 25 5.46 -3.49 -3.60
C SER A 25 4.96 -3.99 -4.95
N ILE A 26 3.69 -4.40 -5.05
CA ILE A 26 3.05 -4.79 -6.31
C ILE A 26 3.13 -3.62 -7.29
N GLY A 27 2.71 -2.41 -6.90
CA GLY A 27 2.80 -1.23 -7.74
C GLY A 27 4.22 -0.98 -8.25
N GLY A 28 5.23 -1.12 -7.38
CA GLY A 28 6.64 -0.98 -7.76
C GLY A 28 7.10 -2.02 -8.77
N VAL A 29 6.67 -3.28 -8.63
CA VAL A 29 6.92 -4.34 -9.61
C VAL A 29 6.25 -4.02 -10.95
N LEU A 30 4.98 -3.59 -10.94
CA LEU A 30 4.26 -3.18 -12.16
C LEU A 30 4.99 -2.04 -12.89
N TYR A 31 5.46 -1.04 -12.13
CA TYR A 31 6.24 0.06 -12.67
C TYR A 31 7.54 -0.41 -13.33
N ALA A 32 8.30 -1.27 -12.63
CA ALA A 32 9.58 -1.79 -13.10
C ALA A 32 9.44 -2.64 -14.36
N LEU A 33 8.38 -3.45 -14.44
CA LEU A 33 8.08 -4.29 -15.61
C LEU A 33 7.46 -3.50 -16.77
N LYS A 34 7.14 -2.21 -16.58
CA LYS A 34 6.39 -1.38 -17.54
C LYS A 34 5.07 -2.03 -17.97
N TRP A 35 4.43 -2.75 -17.04
CA TRP A 35 3.20 -3.52 -17.26
C TRP A 35 2.30 -3.40 -16.02
N PRO A 36 0.96 -3.30 -16.15
CA PRO A 36 0.17 -3.40 -17.37
C PRO A 36 0.07 -2.06 -18.11
N ASN A 37 -0.25 -2.11 -19.41
CA ASN A 37 -0.46 -0.91 -20.23
C ASN A 37 -1.74 -0.99 -21.09
N PRO A 38 -2.93 -1.09 -20.47
CA PRO A 38 -4.20 -1.21 -21.18
C PRO A 38 -4.59 0.07 -21.92
N TRP A 39 -4.24 1.26 -21.38
CA TRP A 39 -4.52 2.55 -22.02
C TRP A 39 -3.24 3.40 -22.13
N PRO A 40 -2.38 3.16 -23.14
CA PRO A 40 -1.06 3.77 -23.25
C PRO A 40 -1.01 5.29 -23.27
N THR A 41 -2.13 5.94 -23.59
CA THR A 41 -2.21 7.40 -23.70
C THR A 41 -2.78 8.08 -22.45
N THR A 42 -3.40 7.34 -21.53
CA THR A 42 -4.13 7.92 -20.39
C THR A 42 -3.91 7.19 -19.06
N PHE A 43 -3.76 5.86 -19.06
CA PHE A 43 -3.64 5.06 -17.86
C PHE A 43 -2.88 3.75 -18.12
N GLY A 44 -1.57 3.80 -17.92
CA GLY A 44 -0.64 2.69 -18.06
C GLY A 44 0.05 2.35 -16.73
N HIS A 45 1.21 1.69 -16.83
CA HIS A 45 1.92 1.11 -15.68
C HIS A 45 2.31 2.15 -14.61
N HIS A 46 2.53 3.40 -15.02
CA HIS A 46 2.83 4.51 -14.12
C HIS A 46 1.61 4.89 -13.27
N GLU A 47 0.44 4.96 -13.86
CA GLU A 47 -0.81 5.27 -13.15
C GLU A 47 -1.24 4.09 -12.27
N PHE A 48 -1.01 2.83 -12.68
CA PHE A 48 -1.19 1.68 -11.79
C PHE A 48 -0.28 1.75 -10.56
N PHE A 49 0.97 2.16 -10.72
CA PHE A 49 1.86 2.39 -9.59
C PHE A 49 1.32 3.46 -8.64
N HIS A 50 0.88 4.61 -9.17
CA HIS A 50 0.27 5.69 -8.38
C HIS A 50 -0.99 5.22 -7.65
N ALA A 51 -1.86 4.47 -8.32
CA ALA A 51 -3.07 3.93 -7.69
C ALA A 51 -2.73 2.97 -6.53
N CYS A 52 -1.79 2.05 -6.74
CA CYS A 52 -1.31 1.15 -5.70
C CYS A 52 -0.68 1.90 -4.52
N THR A 53 0.15 2.91 -4.78
CA THR A 53 0.75 3.75 -3.74
C THR A 53 -0.28 4.58 -3.00
N ALA A 54 -1.29 5.12 -3.68
CA ALA A 54 -2.38 5.86 -3.03
C ALA A 54 -3.19 4.95 -2.08
N VAL A 55 -3.56 3.73 -2.50
CA VAL A 55 -4.27 2.78 -1.63
C VAL A 55 -3.37 2.34 -0.47
N ALA A 56 -2.08 2.08 -0.72
CA ALA A 56 -1.11 1.77 0.34
C ALA A 56 -1.01 2.91 1.38
N ALA A 57 -0.97 4.16 0.93
CA ALA A 57 -0.95 5.34 1.80
C ALA A 57 -2.23 5.46 2.63
N ILE A 58 -3.40 5.15 2.06
CA ILE A 58 -4.68 5.11 2.80
C ILE A 58 -4.65 4.03 3.87
N CYS A 59 -4.18 2.81 3.56
CA CYS A 59 -4.03 1.74 4.56
C CYS A 59 -3.11 2.18 5.70
N HIS A 60 -1.96 2.79 5.39
CA HIS A 60 -1.03 3.30 6.38
C HIS A 60 -1.64 4.41 7.24
N TYR A 61 -2.32 5.37 6.62
CA TYR A 61 -3.01 6.46 7.31
C TYR A 61 -4.03 5.92 8.31
N ILE A 62 -4.88 4.98 7.90
CA ILE A 62 -5.87 4.34 8.79
C ILE A 62 -5.15 3.60 9.93
N ALA A 63 -4.07 2.86 9.66
CA ALA A 63 -3.30 2.18 10.69
C ALA A 63 -2.73 3.14 11.75
N MET A 64 -2.38 4.37 11.38
CA MET A 64 -1.90 5.38 12.32
C MET A 64 -2.97 5.88 13.29
N TRP A 65 -4.25 5.86 12.92
CA TRP A 65 -5.32 6.18 13.88
C TRP A 65 -5.40 5.17 15.03
N PHE A 66 -5.09 3.89 14.79
CA PHE A 66 -5.02 2.89 15.85
C PHE A 66 -3.75 3.00 16.71
N ALA A 67 -2.72 3.68 16.22
CA ALA A 67 -1.47 3.85 16.96
C ALA A 67 -1.48 5.11 17.85
N VAL A 68 -2.29 6.10 17.48
CA VAL A 68 -2.37 7.41 18.16
C VAL A 68 -3.48 7.44 19.23
N PHE A 69 -4.51 6.62 19.10
CA PHE A 69 -5.67 6.55 20.00
C PHE A 69 -5.81 5.14 20.59
#